data_AF-X1HDM3-F1
#
_entry.id   AF-X1HDM3-F1
#
_cell.length_a   1.000
_cell.length_b   1.000
_cell.length_c   1.000
_cell.angle_alpha   90.00
_cell.angle_beta   90.00
_cell.angle_gamma   90.00
#
_symmetry.space_group_name_H-M   'P 1'
#
loop_
_entity.id
_entity.type
_entity.pdbx_description
1 polymer ?
#
loop_
_entity_poly.entity_id
_entity_poly.type
_entity_poly.pdbx_seq_one_letter_code
_entity_poly.pdbx_strand_id
1 'polypeptide(L)'
;PIRAASADGGFSLKGWGTHGIPQMFPLWLLKYLPNMHTCHTGVLWDAQGPSNSLTTSDAGGLLALDEAVRIIRRGSADWMLAGGAESRISPLLLIRYSLLGRLATANEQPASASRPFDAGRTGQVAAEGAAVFMIEPIEVAEKRGARIYGEVLGTGAGTTTAGINACDADGRATATAVRAALADAGLKPADLGAVLAHGAAYEPQDRSEAAGLAAALGDAAATVPVTATKGVTGNMGAASGLADLAALMFLKAADV
;
A
#
# COMPACT_ATOMS: atom_id res chain seq x y z
N PRO A 1 -27.57 2.81 -20.88
CA PRO A 1 -27.24 1.69 -21.80
C PRO A 1 -26.63 2.22 -23.10
N ILE A 2 -25.34 1.98 -23.32
CA ILE A 2 -24.68 2.41 -24.56
C ILE A 2 -25.26 1.58 -25.72
N ARG A 3 -25.74 2.25 -26.77
CA ARG A 3 -26.34 1.61 -27.96
C ARG A 3 -25.25 0.94 -28.80
N ALA A 4 -24.80 -0.23 -28.35
CA ALA A 4 -23.83 -1.06 -29.05
C ALA A 4 -24.37 -2.47 -29.37
N ALA A 5 -25.67 -2.70 -29.22
CA ALA A 5 -26.29 -3.96 -29.60
C ALA A 5 -26.41 -4.07 -31.13
N SER A 6 -26.00 -5.20 -31.71
CA SER A 6 -26.37 -5.59 -33.07
C SER A 6 -27.82 -6.07 -33.13
N ALA A 7 -28.36 -6.18 -34.35
CA ALA A 7 -29.76 -6.58 -34.57
C ALA A 7 -30.08 -8.01 -34.06
N ASP A 8 -29.06 -8.84 -33.88
CA ASP A 8 -29.12 -10.20 -33.32
C ASP A 8 -28.91 -10.24 -31.79
N GLY A 9 -28.79 -9.09 -31.12
CA GLY A 9 -28.54 -8.98 -29.68
C GLY A 9 -27.06 -9.11 -29.27
N GLY A 10 -26.15 -9.28 -30.23
CA GLY A 10 -24.70 -9.29 -29.98
C GLY A 10 -24.08 -7.90 -29.78
N PHE A 11 -22.75 -7.84 -29.63
CA PHE A 11 -22.02 -6.57 -29.57
C PHE A 11 -21.59 -6.12 -30.98
N SER A 12 -22.00 -4.92 -31.39
CA SER A 12 -21.62 -4.29 -32.66
C SER A 12 -20.45 -3.34 -32.47
N LEU A 13 -19.27 -3.68 -33.01
CA LEU A 13 -18.12 -2.77 -33.04
C LEU A 13 -18.43 -1.45 -33.78
N LYS A 14 -19.18 -1.55 -34.90
CA LYS A 14 -19.61 -0.38 -35.68
C LYS A 14 -20.61 0.47 -34.91
N GLY A 15 -21.57 -0.15 -34.23
CA GLY A 15 -22.54 0.53 -33.36
C GLY A 15 -21.85 1.24 -32.19
N TRP A 16 -20.91 0.56 -31.54
CA TRP A 16 -20.04 1.13 -30.51
C TRP A 16 -19.26 2.35 -31.02
N GLY A 17 -18.59 2.24 -32.17
CA GLY A 17 -17.81 3.33 -32.74
C GLY A 17 -18.65 4.57 -33.09
N THR A 18 -19.86 4.36 -33.60
CA THR A 18 -20.73 5.44 -34.10
C THR A 18 -21.60 6.08 -33.03
N HIS A 19 -22.10 5.29 -32.06
CA HIS A 19 -23.06 5.77 -31.05
C HIS A 19 -22.52 5.66 -29.62
N GLY A 20 -21.55 4.79 -29.37
CA GLY A 20 -20.98 4.57 -28.04
C GLY A 20 -19.84 5.53 -27.71
N ILE A 21 -18.84 5.65 -28.57
CA ILE A 21 -17.69 6.56 -28.36
C ILE A 21 -18.15 8.01 -28.08
N PRO A 22 -19.12 8.60 -28.80
CA PRO A 22 -19.57 9.97 -28.50
C PRO A 22 -20.28 10.13 -27.16
N GLN A 23 -20.77 9.04 -26.55
CA GLN A 23 -21.42 9.05 -25.23
C GLN A 23 -20.40 8.90 -24.09
N MET A 24 -19.13 8.61 -24.40
CA MET A 24 -18.08 8.58 -23.39
C MET A 24 -17.74 10.01 -22.98
N PHE A 25 -17.83 10.29 -21.68
CA PHE A 25 -17.36 11.56 -21.14
C PHE A 25 -15.88 11.75 -21.48
N PRO A 26 -15.44 12.84 -22.15
CA PRO A 26 -14.08 12.95 -22.69
C PRO A 26 -12.96 12.74 -21.66
N LEU A 27 -13.18 13.08 -20.39
CA LEU A 27 -12.20 12.92 -19.32
C LEU A 27 -12.33 11.58 -18.58
N TRP A 28 -13.08 10.61 -19.12
CA TRP A 28 -13.21 9.28 -18.52
C TRP A 28 -11.83 8.66 -18.27
N LEU A 29 -10.89 8.80 -19.22
CA LEU A 29 -9.54 8.24 -19.08
C LEU A 29 -8.76 8.89 -17.94
N LEU A 30 -8.94 10.20 -17.72
CA LEU A 30 -8.32 10.91 -16.59
C LEU A 30 -8.83 10.42 -15.24
N LYS A 31 -9.95 9.68 -15.17
CA LYS A 31 -10.37 9.03 -13.94
C LYS A 31 -9.57 7.75 -13.63
N TYR A 32 -8.90 7.19 -14.63
CA TYR A 32 -8.25 5.87 -14.54
C TYR A 32 -6.73 5.90 -14.69
N LEU A 33 -6.14 7.05 -15.07
CA LEU A 33 -4.70 7.17 -15.17
C LEU A 33 -4.06 7.12 -13.76
N PRO A 34 -3.10 6.20 -13.50
CA PRO A 34 -2.55 6.00 -12.15
C PRO A 34 -1.84 7.21 -11.54
N ASN A 35 -1.32 8.11 -12.37
CA ASN A 35 -0.65 9.35 -11.97
C ASN A 35 -1.61 10.49 -11.62
N MET A 36 -2.93 10.30 -11.74
CA MET A 36 -3.88 11.41 -11.57
C MET A 36 -3.96 11.92 -10.14
N HIS A 37 -3.71 11.05 -9.15
CA HIS A 37 -3.58 11.47 -7.75
C HIS A 37 -2.51 12.54 -7.60
N THR A 38 -1.31 12.32 -8.17
CA THR A 38 -0.20 13.28 -8.07
C THR A 38 -0.39 14.50 -8.97
N CYS A 39 -1.08 14.36 -10.11
CA CYS A 39 -1.45 15.51 -10.94
C CYS A 39 -2.42 16.44 -10.22
N HIS A 40 -3.47 15.90 -9.59
CA HIS A 40 -4.46 16.71 -8.88
C HIS A 40 -3.86 17.41 -7.66
N THR A 41 -3.01 16.73 -6.88
CA THR A 41 -2.31 17.37 -5.76
C THR A 41 -1.30 18.40 -6.25
N GLY A 42 -0.56 18.12 -7.33
CA GLY A 42 0.38 19.07 -7.94
C GLY A 42 -0.29 20.37 -8.38
N VAL A 43 -1.43 20.28 -9.07
CA VAL A 43 -2.21 21.46 -9.48
C VAL A 43 -2.78 22.22 -8.28
N LEU A 44 -3.30 21.51 -7.27
CA LEU A 44 -3.92 22.14 -6.10
C LEU A 44 -2.92 22.96 -5.26
N TRP A 45 -1.68 22.46 -5.14
CA TRP A 45 -0.64 23.06 -4.29
C TRP A 45 0.44 23.82 -5.07
N ASP A 46 0.29 23.95 -6.39
CA ASP A 46 1.31 24.48 -7.29
C ASP A 46 2.70 23.82 -7.08
N ALA A 47 2.69 22.50 -6.86
CA ALA A 47 3.90 21.73 -6.59
C ALA A 47 4.57 21.31 -7.91
N GLN A 48 5.59 22.09 -8.33
CA GLN A 48 6.30 21.93 -9.61
C GLN A 48 7.55 21.03 -9.53
N GLY A 49 7.74 20.31 -8.41
CA GLY A 49 8.85 19.38 -8.21
C GLY A 49 8.62 18.02 -8.90
N PRO A 50 9.50 17.02 -8.65
CA PRO A 50 9.30 15.66 -9.12
C PRO A 50 7.92 15.10 -8.73
N SER A 51 7.21 14.50 -9.69
CA SER A 51 5.86 13.95 -9.50
C SER A 51 5.74 12.60 -10.20
N ASN A 52 5.43 11.55 -9.43
CA ASN A 52 5.30 10.20 -9.95
C ASN A 52 4.34 9.34 -9.11
N SER A 53 3.73 8.33 -9.73
CA SER A 53 2.91 7.31 -9.05
C SER A 53 3.52 5.93 -9.24
N LEU A 54 3.64 5.16 -8.15
CA LEU A 54 4.14 3.78 -8.18
C LEU A 54 2.99 2.79 -8.02
N THR A 55 2.79 1.94 -9.02
CA THR A 55 1.67 0.99 -9.10
C THR A 55 2.10 -0.43 -8.75
N THR A 56 2.49 -0.66 -7.50
CA THR A 56 2.99 -1.97 -7.00
C THR A 56 2.06 -2.60 -5.96
N SER A 57 0.75 -2.57 -6.24
CA SER A 57 -0.30 -3.09 -5.35
C SER A 57 -0.19 -2.52 -3.94
N ASP A 58 -0.22 -3.38 -2.92
CA ASP A 58 -0.34 -3.00 -1.51
C ASP A 58 0.97 -2.38 -0.97
N ALA A 59 2.08 -2.55 -1.70
CA ALA A 59 3.37 -1.93 -1.40
C ALA A 59 3.52 -0.51 -2.00
N GLY A 60 2.61 -0.10 -2.89
CA GLY A 60 2.73 1.13 -3.67
C GLY A 60 2.97 2.39 -2.84
N GLY A 61 2.22 2.56 -1.75
CA GLY A 61 2.36 3.74 -0.89
C GLY A 61 3.71 3.80 -0.16
N LEU A 62 4.21 2.67 0.35
CA LEU A 62 5.52 2.62 1.01
C LEU A 62 6.67 2.79 0.02
N LEU A 63 6.54 2.29 -1.22
CA LEU A 63 7.52 2.56 -2.26
C LEU A 63 7.47 4.02 -2.73
N ALA A 64 6.30 4.65 -2.73
CA ALA A 64 6.19 6.08 -3.03
C ALA A 64 6.89 6.93 -1.95
N LEU A 65 6.79 6.52 -0.68
CA LEU A 65 7.58 7.09 0.42
C LEU A 65 9.09 6.86 0.23
N ASP A 66 9.52 5.65 -0.11
CA ASP A 66 10.93 5.35 -0.43
C ASP A 66 11.48 6.26 -1.54
N GLU A 67 10.77 6.39 -2.66
CA GLU A 67 11.22 7.25 -3.76
C GLU A 67 11.26 8.72 -3.36
N ALA A 68 10.29 9.20 -2.58
CA ALA A 68 10.28 10.57 -2.09
C ALA A 68 11.47 10.85 -1.15
N VAL A 69 11.81 9.92 -0.26
CA VAL A 69 13.02 9.99 0.58
C VAL A 69 14.28 10.03 -0.30
N ARG A 70 14.37 9.20 -1.33
CA ARG A 70 15.50 9.19 -2.27
C ARG A 70 15.60 10.47 -3.09
N ILE A 71 14.48 11.08 -3.49
CA ILE A 71 14.41 12.38 -4.18
C ILE A 71 15.02 13.50 -3.32
N ILE A 72 14.65 13.54 -2.04
CA ILE A 72 15.15 14.54 -1.10
C ILE A 72 16.64 14.30 -0.82
N ARG A 73 17.04 13.05 -0.52
CA ARG A 73 18.46 12.69 -0.24
C ARG A 73 19.39 13.04 -1.41
N ARG A 74 18.93 12.98 -2.66
CA ARG A 74 19.72 13.37 -3.85
C ARG A 74 19.62 14.86 -4.20
N GLY A 75 18.96 15.68 -3.38
CA GLY A 75 18.83 17.12 -3.56
C GLY A 75 17.93 17.54 -4.73
N SER A 76 17.02 16.66 -5.18
CA SER A 76 16.08 16.96 -6.29
C SER A 76 14.77 17.61 -5.83
N ALA A 77 14.51 17.66 -4.52
CA ALA A 77 13.41 18.41 -3.93
C ALA A 77 13.75 18.78 -2.47
N ASP A 78 13.25 19.93 -2.02
CA ASP A 78 13.38 20.38 -0.63
C ASP A 78 12.39 19.67 0.30
N TRP A 79 11.24 19.27 -0.23
CA TRP A 79 10.18 18.53 0.45
C TRP A 79 9.34 17.77 -0.58
N MET A 80 8.63 16.74 -0.13
CA MET A 80 7.76 15.93 -0.96
C MET A 80 6.46 15.57 -0.23
N LEU A 81 5.35 15.52 -0.96
CA LEU A 81 4.16 14.80 -0.53
C LEU A 81 4.30 13.34 -0.96
N ALA A 82 4.30 12.43 0.01
CA ALA A 82 4.42 11.00 -0.21
C ALA A 82 3.23 10.27 0.38
N GLY A 83 2.55 9.45 -0.41
CA GLY A 83 1.33 8.81 0.04
C GLY A 83 0.76 7.80 -0.92
N GLY A 84 -0.44 7.34 -0.59
CA GLY A 84 -1.16 6.32 -1.34
C GLY A 84 -2.64 6.37 -1.00
N ALA A 85 -3.46 6.13 -2.00
CA ALA A 85 -4.90 6.03 -1.90
C ALA A 85 -5.38 4.85 -2.74
N GLU A 86 -6.39 4.13 -2.26
CA GLU A 86 -7.00 3.04 -3.02
C GLU A 86 -8.43 2.81 -2.53
N SER A 87 -9.31 2.39 -3.46
CA SER A 87 -10.62 1.86 -3.13
C SER A 87 -10.81 0.48 -3.72
N ARG A 88 -10.84 -0.53 -2.84
CA ARG A 88 -11.09 -1.93 -3.25
C ARG A 88 -12.57 -2.28 -3.17
N ILE A 89 -13.43 -1.33 -2.79
CA ILE A 89 -14.87 -1.51 -2.62
C ILE A 89 -15.58 -1.21 -3.95
N SER A 90 -15.35 -2.09 -4.92
CA SER A 90 -16.02 -2.07 -6.23
C SER A 90 -16.56 -3.46 -6.57
N PRO A 91 -17.78 -3.60 -7.10
CA PRO A 91 -18.34 -4.90 -7.46
C PRO A 91 -17.41 -5.75 -8.32
N LEU A 92 -16.73 -5.14 -9.31
CA LEU A 92 -15.79 -5.84 -10.18
C LEU A 92 -14.55 -6.35 -9.42
N LEU A 93 -14.02 -5.53 -8.51
CA LEU A 93 -12.86 -5.92 -7.70
C LEU A 93 -13.22 -7.01 -6.68
N LEU A 94 -14.38 -6.90 -6.04
CA LEU A 94 -14.87 -7.89 -5.10
C LEU A 94 -15.14 -9.24 -5.78
N ILE A 95 -15.78 -9.25 -6.96
CA ILE A 95 -15.95 -10.48 -7.76
C ILE A 95 -14.59 -11.08 -8.10
N ARG A 96 -13.64 -10.26 -8.58
CA ARG A 96 -12.28 -10.73 -8.88
C ARG A 96 -11.61 -11.36 -7.65
N TYR A 97 -11.65 -10.71 -6.49
CA TYR A 97 -11.03 -11.26 -5.27
C TYR A 97 -11.74 -12.51 -4.77
N SER A 98 -13.07 -12.59 -4.91
CA SER A 98 -13.85 -13.78 -4.60
C SER A 98 -13.48 -14.96 -5.50
N LEU A 99 -13.39 -14.77 -6.81
CA LEU A 99 -12.98 -15.79 -7.77
C LEU A 99 -11.54 -16.27 -7.57
N LEU A 100 -10.67 -15.40 -7.05
CA LEU A 100 -9.30 -15.74 -6.67
C LEU A 100 -9.19 -16.38 -5.28
N GLY A 101 -10.30 -16.56 -4.55
CA GLY A 101 -10.31 -17.12 -3.20
C GLY A 101 -9.55 -16.28 -2.17
N ARG A 102 -9.51 -14.95 -2.37
CA ARG A 102 -8.75 -14.02 -1.50
C ARG A 102 -9.58 -13.31 -0.44
N LEU A 103 -10.91 -13.30 -0.57
CA LEU A 103 -11.79 -12.64 0.41
C LEU A 103 -12.09 -13.57 1.58
N ALA A 104 -12.19 -12.98 2.78
CA ALA A 104 -12.69 -13.67 3.96
C ALA A 104 -14.11 -14.22 3.70
N THR A 105 -14.39 -15.41 4.22
CA THR A 105 -15.70 -16.07 4.06
C THR A 105 -16.57 -16.01 5.32
N ALA A 106 -16.04 -15.44 6.41
CA ALA A 106 -16.72 -15.27 7.69
C ALA A 106 -17.78 -14.13 7.67
N ASN A 107 -18.75 -14.23 6.76
CA ASN A 107 -19.79 -13.21 6.55
C ASN A 107 -20.74 -13.05 7.75
N GLU A 108 -20.88 -14.08 8.58
CA GLU A 108 -21.70 -14.04 9.80
C GLU A 108 -21.06 -13.23 10.93
N GLN A 109 -19.75 -12.99 10.86
CA GLN A 109 -18.97 -12.26 11.87
C GLN A 109 -18.03 -11.24 11.21
N PRO A 110 -18.57 -10.25 10.48
CA PRO A 110 -17.76 -9.35 9.64
C PRO A 110 -16.75 -8.53 10.45
N ALA A 111 -17.11 -8.15 11.69
CA ALA A 111 -16.24 -7.38 12.58
C ALA A 111 -14.96 -8.14 13.02
N SER A 112 -14.93 -9.47 12.90
CA SER A 112 -13.76 -10.30 13.23
C SER A 112 -13.25 -11.10 12.02
N ALA A 113 -13.73 -10.78 10.81
CA ALA A 113 -13.40 -11.53 9.60
C ALA A 113 -11.94 -11.31 9.17
N SER A 114 -11.41 -10.09 9.37
CA SER A 114 -10.00 -9.80 9.17
C SER A 114 -9.22 -10.20 10.40
N ARG A 115 -8.45 -11.29 10.30
CA ARG A 115 -7.67 -11.85 11.41
C ARG A 115 -6.27 -12.27 10.96
N PRO A 116 -5.36 -11.31 10.77
CA PRO A 116 -3.99 -11.59 10.34
C PRO A 116 -3.30 -12.61 11.25
N PHE A 117 -2.60 -13.58 10.65
CA PHE A 117 -1.86 -14.65 11.33
C PHE A 117 -2.69 -15.64 12.19
N ASP A 118 -3.99 -15.41 12.37
CA ASP A 118 -4.87 -16.31 13.13
C ASP A 118 -5.05 -17.66 12.41
N ALA A 119 -5.10 -18.76 13.17
CA ALA A 119 -5.27 -20.10 12.61
C ALA A 119 -6.59 -20.30 11.85
N GLY A 120 -7.64 -19.56 12.21
CA GLY A 120 -8.95 -19.59 11.58
C GLY A 120 -9.16 -18.53 10.49
N ARG A 121 -8.11 -17.86 10.02
CA ARG A 121 -8.23 -16.86 8.95
C ARG A 121 -8.68 -17.48 7.63
N THR A 122 -9.61 -16.82 6.95
CA THR A 122 -10.21 -17.34 5.71
C THR A 122 -9.93 -16.47 4.49
N GLY A 123 -9.33 -15.29 4.68
CA GLY A 123 -9.01 -14.36 3.60
C GLY A 123 -8.98 -12.91 4.08
N GLN A 124 -8.69 -12.01 3.14
CA GLN A 124 -8.61 -10.59 3.37
C GLN A 124 -10.01 -9.96 3.43
N VAL A 125 -10.15 -8.89 4.20
CA VAL A 125 -11.31 -7.98 4.09
C VAL A 125 -10.92 -6.79 3.22
N ALA A 126 -11.67 -6.55 2.15
CA ALA A 126 -11.42 -5.40 1.27
C ALA A 126 -11.80 -4.09 1.98
N ALA A 127 -10.96 -3.08 1.86
CA ALA A 127 -11.19 -1.76 2.40
C ALA A 127 -10.76 -0.67 1.41
N GLU A 128 -10.96 0.57 1.83
CA GLU A 128 -10.56 1.76 1.09
C GLU A 128 -10.00 2.81 2.05
N GLY A 129 -9.12 3.65 1.55
CA GLY A 129 -8.53 4.70 2.36
C GLY A 129 -7.42 5.45 1.63
N ALA A 130 -6.89 6.46 2.31
CA ALA A 130 -5.75 7.24 1.86
C ALA A 130 -4.92 7.68 3.06
N ALA A 131 -3.60 7.76 2.87
CA ALA A 131 -2.68 8.37 3.81
C ALA A 131 -1.58 9.09 3.03
N VAL A 132 -1.25 10.31 3.45
CA VAL A 132 -0.25 11.16 2.81
C VAL A 132 0.55 11.86 3.89
N PHE A 133 1.86 11.90 3.72
CA PHE A 133 2.81 12.57 4.58
C PHE A 133 3.53 13.66 3.80
N MET A 134 3.81 14.77 4.47
CA MET A 134 4.82 15.71 4.01
C MET A 134 6.15 15.30 4.63
N ILE A 135 7.16 15.09 3.80
CA ILE A 135 8.52 14.75 4.22
C ILE A 135 9.49 15.82 3.72
N GLU A 136 10.49 16.15 4.54
CA GLU A 136 11.52 17.16 4.27
C GLU A 136 12.78 16.83 5.11
N PRO A 137 13.95 17.42 4.82
CA PRO A 137 15.11 17.31 5.69
C PRO A 137 14.82 17.82 7.11
N ILE A 138 15.32 17.11 8.12
CA ILE A 138 15.02 17.41 9.52
C ILE A 138 15.47 18.82 9.92
N GLU A 139 16.61 19.28 9.40
CA GLU A 139 17.17 20.60 9.68
C GLU A 139 16.28 21.72 9.11
N VAL A 140 15.58 21.46 8.00
CA VAL A 140 14.63 22.40 7.39
C VAL A 140 13.36 22.48 8.24
N ALA A 141 12.86 21.32 8.69
CA ALA A 141 11.71 21.23 9.60
C ALA A 141 11.97 21.98 10.92
N GLU A 142 13.15 21.78 11.52
CA GLU A 142 13.57 22.45 12.75
C GLU A 142 13.69 23.96 12.57
N LYS A 143 14.36 24.41 11.51
CA LYS A 143 14.56 25.84 11.23
C LYS A 143 13.26 26.63 11.12
N ARG A 144 12.20 26.01 10.57
CA ARG A 144 10.87 26.63 10.46
C ARG A 144 9.94 26.37 11.64
N GLY A 145 10.41 25.66 12.67
CA GLY A 145 9.62 25.32 13.86
C GLY A 145 8.46 24.35 13.57
N ALA A 146 8.64 23.45 12.60
CA ALA A 146 7.63 22.46 12.25
C ALA A 146 7.44 21.42 13.35
N ARG A 147 6.21 20.91 13.51
CA ARG A 147 5.98 19.72 14.33
C ARG A 147 6.53 18.49 13.61
N ILE A 148 7.51 17.83 14.22
CA ILE A 148 8.09 16.59 13.72
C ILE A 148 7.34 15.41 14.34
N TYR A 149 6.72 14.58 13.51
CA TYR A 149 5.97 13.39 13.96
C TYR A 149 6.86 12.14 14.05
N GLY A 150 7.91 12.08 13.24
CA GLY A 150 8.84 10.97 13.18
C GLY A 150 9.91 11.22 12.12
N GLU A 151 10.90 10.34 12.10
CA GLU A 151 12.02 10.37 11.16
C GLU A 151 12.07 9.05 10.39
N VAL A 152 12.28 9.13 9.09
CA VAL A 152 12.49 7.94 8.25
C VAL A 152 13.98 7.62 8.25
N LEU A 153 14.39 6.71 9.13
CA LEU A 153 15.80 6.31 9.28
C LEU A 153 16.28 5.50 8.06
N GLY A 154 15.45 4.59 7.55
CA GLY A 154 15.79 3.84 6.35
C GLY A 154 14.62 3.15 5.68
N THR A 155 14.81 2.82 4.41
CA THR A 155 13.81 2.20 3.54
C THR A 155 14.43 1.06 2.73
N GLY A 156 13.61 0.09 2.33
CA GLY A 156 14.08 -1.09 1.61
C GLY A 156 12.98 -1.75 0.80
N ALA A 157 13.37 -2.41 -0.28
CA ALA A 157 12.46 -3.10 -1.18
C ALA A 157 13.02 -4.48 -1.55
N GLY A 158 12.12 -5.43 -1.77
CA GLY A 158 12.43 -6.78 -2.23
C GLY A 158 11.38 -7.24 -3.23
N THR A 159 11.78 -8.05 -4.19
CA THR A 159 10.88 -8.56 -5.24
C THR A 159 10.84 -10.08 -5.20
N THR A 160 9.65 -10.66 -5.31
CA THR A 160 9.47 -12.09 -5.51
C THR A 160 9.32 -12.39 -6.99
N THR A 161 9.91 -13.50 -7.43
CA THR A 161 9.71 -14.07 -8.77
C THR A 161 8.78 -15.27 -8.73
N ALA A 162 8.15 -15.54 -7.58
CA ALA A 162 7.05 -16.51 -7.50
C ALA A 162 5.94 -16.06 -8.46
N GLY A 163 5.36 -17.00 -9.21
CA GLY A 163 4.35 -16.68 -10.24
C GLY A 163 3.15 -15.89 -9.69
N ILE A 164 2.34 -15.31 -10.58
CA ILE A 164 1.30 -14.30 -10.26
C ILE A 164 0.31 -14.66 -9.13
N ASN A 165 0.12 -15.95 -8.84
CA ASN A 165 -0.77 -16.45 -7.78
C ASN A 165 -0.04 -17.23 -6.67
N ALA A 166 1.29 -17.27 -6.70
CA ALA A 166 2.10 -17.99 -5.73
C ALA A 166 2.70 -17.01 -4.71
N CYS A 167 2.76 -17.46 -3.45
CA CYS A 167 3.55 -16.80 -2.42
C CYS A 167 4.84 -17.60 -2.25
N ASP A 168 5.97 -16.91 -2.12
CA ASP A 168 7.24 -17.56 -1.79
C ASP A 168 7.18 -18.05 -0.34
N ALA A 169 7.12 -19.36 -0.12
CA ALA A 169 6.95 -19.92 1.22
C ALA A 169 8.09 -19.53 2.18
N ASP A 170 9.27 -19.22 1.65
CA ASP A 170 10.45 -18.81 2.43
C ASP A 170 10.49 -17.29 2.72
N GLY A 171 9.57 -16.52 2.15
CA GLY A 171 9.48 -15.08 2.41
C GLY A 171 10.71 -14.27 1.99
N ARG A 172 11.47 -14.70 0.97
CA ARG A 172 12.78 -14.09 0.65
C ARG A 172 12.67 -12.61 0.27
N ALA A 173 11.59 -12.21 -0.40
CA ALA A 173 11.35 -10.81 -0.76
C ALA A 173 11.16 -9.93 0.49
N THR A 174 10.35 -10.38 1.46
CA THR A 174 10.18 -9.72 2.75
C THR A 174 11.50 -9.64 3.50
N ALA A 175 12.25 -10.75 3.57
CA ALA A 175 13.54 -10.77 4.26
C ALA A 175 14.54 -9.79 3.63
N THR A 176 14.56 -9.70 2.30
CA THR A 176 15.40 -8.77 1.54
C THR A 176 15.01 -7.32 1.84
N ALA A 177 13.73 -6.99 1.78
CA ALA A 177 13.23 -5.64 2.06
C ALA A 177 13.58 -5.17 3.47
N VAL A 178 13.35 -6.03 4.48
CA VAL A 178 13.64 -5.72 5.89
C VAL A 178 15.14 -5.52 6.12
N ARG A 179 15.99 -6.42 5.60
CA ARG A 179 17.46 -6.28 5.72
C ARG A 179 17.97 -5.01 5.04
N ALA A 180 17.43 -4.68 3.86
CA ALA A 180 17.79 -3.45 3.16
C ALA A 180 17.38 -2.21 3.95
N ALA A 181 16.18 -2.17 4.52
CA ALA A 181 15.72 -1.05 5.35
C ALA A 181 16.55 -0.88 6.63
N LEU A 182 16.89 -1.98 7.31
CA LEU A 182 17.78 -1.96 8.48
C LEU A 182 19.19 -1.48 8.13
N ALA A 183 19.73 -1.93 6.99
CA ALA A 183 21.04 -1.50 6.51
C ALA A 183 21.06 -0.01 6.15
N ASP A 184 20.03 0.49 5.45
CA ASP A 184 19.87 1.91 5.12
C ASP A 184 19.72 2.78 6.38
N ALA A 185 19.06 2.25 7.43
CA ALA A 185 18.93 2.89 8.73
C ALA A 185 20.18 2.79 9.63
N GLY A 186 21.14 1.93 9.29
CA GLY A 186 22.27 1.61 10.17
C GLY A 186 21.87 0.91 11.47
N LEU A 187 20.74 0.20 11.49
CA LEU A 187 20.17 -0.47 12.67
C LEU A 187 20.33 -1.99 12.63
N LYS A 188 20.33 -2.61 13.80
CA LYS A 188 20.25 -4.07 13.98
C LYS A 188 18.79 -4.48 14.23
N PRO A 189 18.41 -5.74 13.96
CA PRO A 189 17.08 -6.24 14.26
C PRO A 189 16.62 -6.02 15.71
N ALA A 190 17.54 -6.13 16.67
CA ALA A 190 17.25 -5.95 18.09
C ALA A 190 16.96 -4.50 18.50
N ASP A 191 17.24 -3.52 17.62
CA ASP A 191 16.94 -2.12 17.87
C ASP A 191 15.47 -1.77 17.54
N LEU A 192 14.72 -2.69 16.94
CA LEU A 192 13.31 -2.48 16.59
C LEU A 192 12.41 -2.61 17.82
N GLY A 193 11.59 -1.57 18.07
CA GLY A 193 10.58 -1.60 19.12
C GLY A 193 9.34 -2.44 18.76
N ALA A 194 8.98 -2.51 17.48
CA ALA A 194 7.86 -3.30 16.96
C ALA A 194 7.94 -3.44 15.44
N VAL A 195 7.20 -4.40 14.88
CA VAL A 195 6.92 -4.53 13.45
C VAL A 195 5.42 -4.43 13.21
N LEU A 196 5.01 -3.46 12.39
CA LEU A 196 3.70 -3.49 11.74
C LEU A 196 3.80 -4.30 10.45
N ALA A 197 3.29 -5.51 10.49
CA ALA A 197 3.30 -6.42 9.36
C ALA A 197 2.26 -6.03 8.31
N HIS A 198 2.47 -6.47 7.07
CA HIS A 198 1.46 -6.45 6.02
C HIS A 198 0.20 -7.18 6.49
N GLY A 199 0.32 -8.39 7.04
CA GLY A 199 -0.74 -9.12 7.75
C GLY A 199 -2.05 -9.12 6.98
N ALA A 200 -2.08 -9.81 5.85
CA ALA A 200 -3.20 -9.77 4.91
C ALA A 200 -4.45 -10.51 5.41
N ALA A 201 -4.32 -11.35 6.44
CA ALA A 201 -5.33 -12.34 6.84
C ALA A 201 -5.57 -13.41 5.76
N TYR A 202 -4.62 -13.58 4.83
CA TYR A 202 -4.66 -14.59 3.78
C TYR A 202 -3.53 -15.59 4.00
N GLU A 203 -3.88 -16.87 4.18
CA GLU A 203 -2.97 -17.87 4.75
C GLU A 203 -1.60 -17.95 4.05
N PRO A 204 -1.51 -18.07 2.70
CA PRO A 204 -0.22 -18.16 2.02
C PRO A 204 0.66 -16.92 2.19
N GLN A 205 0.05 -15.72 2.24
CA GLN A 205 0.78 -14.46 2.40
C GLN A 205 1.27 -14.29 3.83
N ASP A 206 0.41 -14.54 4.82
CA ASP A 206 0.79 -14.42 6.22
C ASP A 206 1.90 -15.43 6.59
N ARG A 207 1.89 -16.64 6.01
CA ARG A 207 2.96 -17.62 6.19
C ARG A 207 4.28 -17.17 5.56
N SER A 208 4.21 -16.67 4.32
CA SER A 208 5.37 -16.13 3.60
C SER A 208 5.99 -14.95 4.36
N GLU A 209 5.15 -14.03 4.86
CA GLU A 209 5.59 -12.89 5.64
C GLU A 209 6.24 -13.31 6.96
N ALA A 210 5.61 -14.22 7.71
CA ALA A 210 6.17 -14.72 8.97
C ALA A 210 7.54 -15.39 8.76
N ALA A 211 7.70 -16.20 7.71
CA ALA A 211 8.98 -16.81 7.35
C ALA A 211 10.05 -15.75 7.01
N GLY A 212 9.68 -14.74 6.22
CA GLY A 212 10.58 -13.65 5.84
C GLY A 212 11.01 -12.78 7.02
N LEU A 213 10.07 -12.45 7.92
CA LEU A 213 10.37 -11.72 9.15
C LEU A 213 11.30 -12.52 10.07
N ALA A 214 11.02 -13.81 10.29
CA ALA A 214 11.90 -14.67 11.08
C ALA A 214 13.32 -14.74 10.48
N ALA A 215 13.43 -14.87 9.15
CA ALA A 215 14.72 -14.91 8.47
C ALA A 215 15.49 -13.58 8.54
N ALA A 216 14.81 -12.44 8.53
CA ALA A 216 15.45 -11.12 8.61
C ALA A 216 15.84 -10.73 10.04
N LEU A 217 14.99 -11.05 11.02
CA LEU A 217 15.18 -10.64 12.39
C LEU A 217 16.10 -11.59 13.18
N GLY A 218 16.23 -12.85 12.76
CA GLY A 218 17.03 -13.85 13.47
C GLY A 218 16.52 -14.03 14.90
N ASP A 219 17.44 -14.06 15.88
CA ASP A 219 17.09 -14.23 17.31
C ASP A 219 16.15 -13.14 17.83
N ALA A 220 16.18 -11.93 17.24
CA ALA A 220 15.29 -10.84 17.63
C ALA A 220 13.80 -11.12 17.30
N ALA A 221 13.51 -12.08 16.41
CA ALA A 221 12.14 -12.49 16.10
C ALA A 221 11.39 -13.02 17.35
N ALA A 222 12.11 -13.50 18.37
CA ALA A 222 11.51 -13.99 19.61
C ALA A 222 11.06 -12.87 20.56
N THR A 223 11.57 -11.64 20.40
CA THR A 223 11.35 -10.54 21.34
C THR A 223 10.69 -9.33 20.70
N VAL A 224 10.91 -9.07 19.41
CA VAL A 224 10.30 -7.93 18.71
C VAL A 224 8.82 -8.22 18.47
N PRO A 225 7.89 -7.42 19.04
CA PRO A 225 6.47 -7.65 18.84
C PRO A 225 6.06 -7.37 17.39
N VAL A 226 5.22 -8.25 16.84
CA VAL A 226 4.64 -8.13 15.50
C VAL A 226 3.13 -7.97 15.63
N THR A 227 2.56 -6.97 14.95
CA THR A 227 1.10 -6.78 14.87
C THR A 227 0.70 -6.26 13.49
N ALA A 228 -0.59 -6.21 13.18
CA ALA A 228 -1.10 -5.78 11.88
C ALA A 228 -2.43 -5.01 12.03
N THR A 229 -2.49 -3.78 11.56
CA THR A 229 -3.70 -2.93 11.71
C THR A 229 -4.86 -3.38 10.83
N LYS A 230 -4.59 -4.19 9.80
CA LYS A 230 -5.63 -4.69 8.87
C LYS A 230 -6.67 -5.56 9.56
N GLY A 231 -6.39 -6.09 10.75
CA GLY A 231 -7.42 -6.72 11.59
C GLY A 231 -8.55 -5.76 12.00
N VAL A 232 -8.27 -4.46 12.03
CA VAL A 232 -9.24 -3.39 12.35
C VAL A 232 -9.71 -2.68 11.08
N THR A 233 -8.79 -2.34 10.18
CA THR A 233 -9.06 -1.45 9.03
C THR A 233 -9.39 -2.19 7.74
N GLY A 234 -9.08 -3.50 7.65
CA GLY A 234 -9.07 -4.23 6.39
C GLY A 234 -7.90 -3.84 5.48
N ASN A 235 -7.85 -4.42 4.28
CA ASN A 235 -6.81 -4.14 3.29
C ASN A 235 -7.21 -2.95 2.39
N MET A 236 -6.59 -1.80 2.63
CA MET A 236 -6.75 -0.55 1.89
C MET A 236 -5.74 -0.42 0.74
N GLY A 237 -5.16 -1.52 0.27
CA GLY A 237 -4.21 -1.53 -0.85
C GLY A 237 -3.01 -0.63 -0.60
N ALA A 238 -2.72 0.27 -1.55
CA ALA A 238 -1.56 1.16 -1.47
C ALA A 238 -1.58 2.11 -0.26
N ALA A 239 -2.73 2.36 0.36
CA ALA A 239 -2.84 3.19 1.57
C ALA A 239 -2.50 2.42 2.85
N SER A 240 -2.52 1.08 2.85
CA SER A 240 -2.43 0.30 4.09
C SER A 240 -1.11 0.52 4.85
N GLY A 241 0.03 0.37 4.18
CA GLY A 241 1.32 0.54 4.85
C GLY A 241 1.56 1.97 5.36
N LEU A 242 0.92 2.96 4.74
CA LEU A 242 1.01 4.35 5.16
C LEU A 242 0.09 4.63 6.36
N ALA A 243 -1.10 4.04 6.40
CA ALA A 243 -1.96 4.08 7.57
C ALA A 243 -1.31 3.39 8.78
N ASP A 244 -0.57 2.29 8.55
CA ASP A 244 0.27 1.64 9.56
C ASP A 244 1.29 2.64 10.16
N LEU A 245 2.01 3.40 9.32
CA LEU A 245 2.94 4.43 9.78
C LEU A 245 2.23 5.55 10.58
N ALA A 246 1.07 6.01 10.12
CA ALA A 246 0.31 7.03 10.83
C ALA A 246 -0.11 6.55 12.23
N ALA A 247 -0.57 5.29 12.34
CA ALA A 247 -0.93 4.69 13.62
C ALA A 247 0.24 4.67 14.61
N LEU A 248 1.46 4.33 14.16
CA LEU A 248 2.67 4.38 15.00
C LEU A 248 2.97 5.79 15.53
N MET A 249 2.84 6.80 14.68
CA MET A 249 3.09 8.19 15.08
C MET A 249 2.10 8.66 16.16
N PHE A 250 0.84 8.20 16.11
CA PHE A 250 -0.15 8.52 17.13
C PHE A 250 0.04 7.74 18.43
N LEU A 251 0.51 6.48 18.36
CA LEU A 251 0.87 5.71 19.57
C LEU A 251 1.98 6.41 20.35
N LYS A 252 3.02 6.89 19.65
CA LYS A 252 4.12 7.65 20.28
C LYS A 252 3.66 8.97 20.90
N ALA A 253 2.62 9.60 20.34
CA ALA A 253 2.07 10.85 20.85
C ALA A 253 1.21 10.69 22.12
N ALA A 254 0.83 9.46 22.50
CA ALA A 254 0.12 9.18 23.75
C ALA A 254 1.06 9.05 24.97
N ASP A 255 2.37 8.92 24.73
CA ASP A 255 3.43 8.80 25.74
C ASP A 255 4.22 10.11 25.97
N VAL A 256 3.72 11.25 25.47
CA VAL A 256 4.25 12.62 25.68
C VAL A 256 3.15 13.52 26.21
#